data_AF-A0A165PW87-F1
#
_entry.id   AF-A0A165PW87-F1
#
_cell.length_a   1.000
_cell.length_b   1.000
_cell.length_c   1.000
_cell.angle_alpha   90.00
_cell.angle_beta   90.00
_cell.angle_gamma   90.00
#
_symmetry.space_group_name_H-M   'P 1'
#
loop_
_entity.id
_entity.type
_entity.pdbx_description
1 polymer ?
#
loop_
_entity_poly.entity_id
_entity_poly.type
_entity_poly.pdbx_seq_one_letter_code
_entity_poly.pdbx_strand_id
1 'polypeptide(L)'
;MLGRVLLVLGAVALLHAAFSTYEHLSYLKALGRLEESVPNDVGFEALFGLFLGILGASLDTPALKEITWASEMKKRSINEMDSRLGFADWGNRGSSLLGESYGKSQ
;
A
#
# COMPACT_ATOMS: atom_id res chain seq x y z
N MET A 1 4.94 5.40 -6.44
CA MET A 1 4.01 6.15 -7.31
C MET A 1 3.65 5.36 -8.57
N LEU A 2 4.63 4.89 -9.35
CA LEU A 2 4.36 4.12 -10.57
C LEU A 2 3.46 2.89 -10.35
N GLY A 3 3.74 2.07 -9.32
CA GLY A 3 2.92 0.91 -8.98
C GLY A 3 1.44 1.25 -8.76
N ARG A 4 1.16 2.30 -7.96
CA ARG A 4 -0.21 2.80 -7.75
C ARG A 4 -0.89 3.27 -9.02
N VAL A 5 -0.19 3.98 -9.89
CA VAL A 5 -0.75 4.43 -11.17
C VAL A 5 -1.13 3.23 -12.04
N LEU A 6 -0.24 2.24 -12.18
CA LEU A 6 -0.52 1.02 -12.93
C LEU A 6 -1.67 0.21 -12.32
N LEU A 7 -1.76 0.17 -10.98
CA LEU A 7 -2.84 -0.52 -10.28
C LEU A 7 -4.19 0.16 -10.52
N VAL A 8 -4.25 1.50 -10.48
CA VAL A 8 -5.47 2.26 -10.80
C VAL A 8 -5.85 2.09 -12.27
N LEU A 9 -4.90 2.19 -13.19
CA LEU A 9 -5.16 1.97 -14.62
C LEU A 9 -5.64 0.55 -14.91
N GLY A 10 -5.02 -0.47 -14.30
CA GLY A 10 -5.46 -1.86 -14.42
C GLY A 10 -6.86 -2.08 -13.85
N ALA A 11 -7.18 -1.45 -12.71
CA ALA A 11 -8.52 -1.51 -12.12
C ALA A 11 -9.58 -0.85 -13.02
N VAL A 12 -9.29 0.32 -13.59
CA VAL A 12 -10.20 1.00 -14.52
C VAL A 12 -10.40 0.18 -15.80
N ALA A 13 -9.33 -0.37 -16.37
CA ALA A 13 -9.40 -1.22 -17.56
C ALA A 13 -10.24 -2.50 -17.30
N LEU A 14 -10.08 -3.13 -16.13
CA LEU A 14 -10.89 -4.28 -15.74
C LEU A 14 -12.37 -3.92 -15.56
N LEU A 15 -12.66 -2.78 -14.93
CA LEU A 15 -14.04 -2.30 -14.79
C LEU A 15 -14.65 -1.97 -16.15
N HIS A 16 -13.87 -1.39 -17.06
CA HIS A 16 -14.29 -1.12 -18.42
C HIS A 16 -14.62 -2.41 -19.17
N ALA A 17 -13.73 -3.40 -19.17
CA ALA A 17 -13.97 -4.70 -19.80
C ALA A 17 -15.16 -5.46 -19.18
N ALA A 18 -15.35 -5.35 -17.85
CA ALA A 18 -16.50 -5.92 -17.17
C ALA A 18 -17.82 -5.25 -17.60
N PHE A 19 -17.83 -3.92 -17.74
CA PHE A 19 -18.98 -3.18 -18.25
C PHE A 19 -19.28 -3.55 -19.71
N SER A 20 -18.27 -3.62 -20.57
CA SER A 20 -18.43 -4.06 -21.97
C SER A 20 -19.00 -5.48 -22.08
N THR A 21 -18.55 -6.39 -21.22
CA THR A 21 -19.09 -7.76 -21.15
C THR A 21 -20.55 -7.75 -20.69
N TYR A 22 -20.87 -6.92 -19.68
CA TYR A 22 -22.25 -6.77 -19.19
C TYR A 22 -23.18 -6.23 -20.29
N GLU A 23 -22.75 -5.22 -21.04
CA GLU A 23 -23.52 -4.65 -22.14
C GLU A 23 -23.76 -5.67 -23.25
N HIS A 24 -22.71 -6.38 -23.68
CA HIS A 24 -22.80 -7.42 -24.71
C HIS A 24 -23.76 -8.55 -24.30
N LEU A 25 -23.65 -9.07 -23.07
CA LEU A 25 -24.54 -10.12 -22.58
C LEU A 25 -25.98 -9.62 -22.40
N SER A 26 -26.16 -8.37 -21.98
CA SER A 26 -27.50 -7.76 -21.85
C SER A 26 -28.17 -7.60 -23.22
N TYR A 27 -27.40 -7.21 -24.24
CA TYR A 27 -27.86 -7.12 -25.62
C TYR A 27 -28.26 -8.49 -26.20
N LEU A 28 -27.40 -9.51 -26.02
CA LEU A 28 -27.69 -10.89 -26.44
C LEU A 28 -28.95 -11.46 -25.78
N LYS A 29 -29.13 -11.16 -24.48
CA LYS A 29 -30.32 -11.55 -23.73
C LYS A 29 -31.59 -10.89 -24.29
N ALA A 30 -31.52 -9.62 -24.67
CA ALA A 30 -32.66 -8.91 -25.27
C ALA A 30 -33.03 -9.48 -26.65
N LEU A 31 -32.05 -10.00 -27.41
CA LEU A 31 -32.27 -10.66 -28.70
C LEU A 31 -32.67 -12.14 -28.60
N GLY A 32 -32.68 -12.72 -27.39
CA GLY A 32 -32.96 -14.14 -27.18
C GLY A 32 -31.85 -15.08 -27.67
N ARG A 33 -30.63 -14.58 -27.87
CA ARG A 33 -29.46 -15.34 -28.39
C ARG A 33 -28.44 -15.60 -27.30
N LEU A 34 -28.69 -16.58 -26.44
CA LEU A 34 -27.87 -16.83 -25.24
C LEU A 34 -26.54 -17.56 -25.48
N GLU A 35 -26.31 -18.11 -26.68
CA GLU A 35 -25.17 -18.99 -26.97
C GLU A 35 -23.96 -18.27 -27.62
N GLU A 36 -24.06 -16.97 -27.86
CA GLU A 36 -22.97 -16.23 -28.51
C GLU A 36 -21.86 -15.89 -27.51
N SER A 37 -20.61 -16.18 -27.87
CA SER A 37 -19.47 -15.91 -27.01
C SER A 37 -19.18 -14.41 -26.91
N VAL A 38 -18.48 -14.02 -25.84
CA VAL A 38 -17.98 -12.65 -25.70
C VAL A 38 -16.93 -12.39 -26.78
N PRO A 39 -16.91 -11.20 -27.42
CA PRO A 39 -15.90 -10.81 -28.38
C PRO A 39 -14.48 -10.90 -27.82
N ASN A 40 -13.54 -11.35 -28.65
CA ASN A 40 -12.15 -11.61 -28.23
C ASN A 40 -11.42 -10.31 -27.81
N ASP A 41 -11.79 -9.16 -28.37
CA ASP A 41 -11.25 -7.84 -28.01
C ASP A 41 -11.50 -7.51 -26.54
N VAL A 42 -12.71 -7.74 -26.02
CA VAL A 42 -13.03 -7.56 -24.59
C VAL A 42 -12.22 -8.54 -23.73
N GLY A 43 -12.00 -9.76 -24.24
CA GLY A 43 -11.12 -10.75 -23.59
C GLY A 43 -9.66 -10.27 -23.47
N PHE A 44 -9.11 -9.69 -24.55
CA PHE A 44 -7.77 -9.10 -24.53
C PHE A 44 -7.68 -7.87 -23.64
N GLU A 45 -8.72 -7.03 -23.61
CA GLU A 45 -8.79 -5.87 -22.72
C GLU A 45 -8.77 -6.29 -21.25
N ALA A 46 -9.55 -7.31 -20.88
CA ALA A 46 -9.56 -7.86 -19.53
C ALA A 46 -8.21 -8.47 -19.15
N LEU A 47 -7.56 -9.22 -20.05
CA LEU A 47 -6.22 -9.78 -19.84
C LEU A 47 -5.17 -8.67 -19.65
N PHE A 48 -5.26 -7.60 -20.43
CA PHE A 48 -4.37 -6.45 -20.32
C PHE A 48 -4.57 -5.70 -19.00
N GLY A 49 -5.83 -5.45 -18.60
CA GLY A 49 -6.16 -4.85 -17.31
C GLY A 49 -5.66 -5.69 -16.13
N LEU A 50 -5.83 -7.02 -16.20
CA LEU A 50 -5.31 -7.96 -15.21
C LEU A 50 -3.78 -7.89 -15.11
N PHE A 51 -3.08 -7.89 -16.25
CA PHE A 51 -1.63 -7.81 -16.29
C PHE A 51 -1.11 -6.52 -15.66
N LEU A 52 -1.72 -5.37 -16.00
CA LEU A 52 -1.40 -4.09 -15.38
C LEU A 52 -1.67 -4.08 -13.87
N GLY A 53 -2.78 -4.69 -13.43
CA GLY A 53 -3.11 -4.84 -12.02
C GLY A 53 -2.07 -5.63 -11.25
N ILE A 54 -1.62 -6.78 -11.79
CA ILE A 54 -0.58 -7.62 -11.19
C ILE A 54 0.75 -6.86 -11.09
N LEU A 55 1.16 -6.19 -12.17
CA LEU A 55 2.39 -5.40 -12.18
C LEU A 55 2.30 -4.22 -11.20
N GLY A 56 1.19 -3.50 -11.20
CA GLY A 56 0.95 -2.37 -10.30
C GLY A 56 0.99 -2.79 -8.83
N ALA A 57 0.33 -3.89 -8.49
CA ALA A 57 0.33 -4.44 -7.14
C ALA A 57 1.71 -4.91 -6.71
N SER A 58 2.45 -5.59 -7.59
CA SER A 58 3.81 -6.06 -7.29
C SER A 58 4.76 -4.90 -7.02
N LEU A 59 4.64 -3.80 -7.78
CA LEU A 59 5.50 -2.62 -7.67
C LEU A 59 5.13 -1.66 -6.53
N ASP A 60 3.91 -1.74 -5.98
CA ASP A 60 3.50 -0.93 -4.82
C ASP A 60 3.94 -1.53 -3.48
N THR A 61 4.48 -2.77 -3.49
CA THR A 61 4.93 -3.41 -2.24
C THR A 61 6.13 -2.68 -1.62
N PRO A 62 6.16 -2.55 -0.28
CA PRO A 62 7.33 -2.00 0.41
C PRO A 62 8.53 -2.94 0.26
N ALA A 63 9.73 -2.37 0.30
CA ALA A 63 10.96 -3.15 0.25
C ALA A 63 11.02 -4.18 1.39
N LEU A 64 11.49 -5.38 1.08
CA LEU A 64 11.70 -6.42 2.09
C LEU A 64 12.68 -5.93 3.16
N LYS A 65 12.29 -6.10 4.41
CA LYS A 65 13.15 -5.83 5.57
C LYS A 65 13.99 -7.07 5.86
N GLU A 66 15.28 -6.85 6.15
CA GLU A 66 16.16 -7.92 6.60
C GLU A 66 15.72 -8.48 7.96
N ILE A 67 15.78 -9.81 8.11
CA ILE A 67 15.31 -10.51 9.32
C ILE A 67 16.38 -10.66 10.40
N THR A 68 17.64 -10.36 10.10
CA THR A 68 18.74 -10.63 11.04
C THR A 68 18.74 -9.60 12.17
N TRP A 69 18.87 -10.07 13.41
CA TRP A 69 18.97 -9.18 14.57
C TRP A 69 20.16 -8.23 14.46
N ALA A 70 21.29 -8.71 13.92
CA ALA A 70 22.48 -7.90 13.69
C ALA A 70 22.21 -6.69 12.76
N SER A 71 21.45 -6.88 11.68
CA SER A 71 21.10 -5.77 10.77
C SER A 71 20.20 -4.72 11.42
N GLU A 72 19.32 -5.14 12.32
CA GLU A 72 18.46 -4.22 13.06
C GLU A 72 19.24 -3.49 14.15
N MET A 73 20.13 -4.19 14.86
CA MET A 73 21.00 -3.61 15.89
C MET A 73 21.98 -2.57 15.32
N LYS A 74 22.44 -2.73 14.08
CA LYS A 74 23.28 -1.72 13.41
C LYS A 74 22.59 -0.35 13.27
N LYS A 75 21.26 -0.30 13.26
CA LYS A 75 20.48 0.94 13.14
C LYS A 75 20.18 1.61 14.48
N ARG A 76 20.41 0.91 15.60
CA ARG A 76 20.11 1.40 16.95
C ARG A 76 21.36 2.00 17.59
N SER A 77 21.16 3.04 18.41
CA SER A 77 22.26 3.66 19.16
C SER A 77 22.37 3.09 20.57
N ILE A 78 23.57 3.18 21.17
CA ILE A 78 23.80 2.75 22.56
C ILE A 78 22.89 3.52 23.52
N ASN A 79 22.73 4.83 23.30
CA ASN A 79 21.87 5.68 24.14
C ASN A 79 20.40 5.24 24.11
N GLU A 80 19.93 4.74 22.97
CA GLU A 80 18.56 4.24 22.83
C GLU A 80 18.34 2.97 23.66
N MET A 81 19.32 2.06 23.66
CA MET A 81 19.29 0.84 24.47
C MET A 81 19.53 1.10 25.96
N ASP A 82 20.40 2.07 26.28
CA ASP A 82 20.76 2.42 27.66
C ASP A 82 19.75 3.36 28.33
N SER A 83 18.80 3.91 27.58
CA SER A 83 17.72 4.75 28.11
C SER A 83 16.87 4.06 29.19
N ARG A 84 16.81 2.72 29.17
CA ARG A 84 16.22 1.84 30.19
C ARG A 84 14.98 2.46 30.86
N LEU A 85 14.00 2.86 30.05
CA LEU A 85 12.84 3.66 30.48
C LEU A 85 12.07 3.06 31.68
N GLY A 86 12.06 1.73 31.83
CA GLY A 86 11.47 1.06 33.01
C GLY A 86 12.18 1.35 34.34
N PHE A 87 13.38 1.94 34.30
CA PHE A 87 14.19 2.36 35.44
C PHE A 87 14.55 3.85 35.35
N ALA A 88 13.75 4.65 34.64
CA ALA A 88 14.00 6.07 34.50
C ALA A 88 14.03 6.76 35.89
N ASP A 89 15.14 7.43 36.19
CA ASP A 89 15.30 8.22 37.41
C ASP A 89 15.02 9.70 37.14
N TRP A 90 14.15 10.28 37.97
CA TRP A 90 13.75 11.68 37.92
C TRP A 90 14.65 12.57 38.78
N GLY A 91 15.53 11.98 39.61
CA GLY A 91 16.54 12.67 40.43
C GLY A 91 17.75 13.20 39.66
N ASN A 92 17.54 13.75 38.45
CA ASN A 92 18.61 14.24 37.58
C ASN A 92 18.65 15.78 37.48
N ARG A 93 19.77 16.31 36.96
CA ARG A 93 20.01 17.76 36.81
C ARG A 93 19.14 18.43 35.73
N GLY A 94 18.36 17.66 34.97
CA GLY A 94 17.44 18.19 33.98
C GLY A 94 16.38 19.11 34.60
N SER A 95 15.97 18.86 35.84
CA SER A 95 14.98 19.69 36.55
C SER A 95 15.49 21.11 36.82
N SER A 96 16.75 21.30 37.19
CA SER A 96 17.32 22.63 37.44
C SER A 96 17.83 23.33 36.18
N LEU A 97 18.29 22.56 35.18
CA LEU A 97 18.83 23.10 33.94
C LEU A 97 17.77 23.39 32.87
N LEU A 98 16.67 22.63 32.84
CA LEU A 98 15.60 22.75 31.84
C LEU A 98 14.26 23.22 32.44
N GLY A 99 14.06 23.06 33.76
CA GLY A 99 12.79 23.35 34.44
C GLY A 99 12.45 24.83 34.56
N GLU A 100 13.44 25.74 34.53
CA GLU A 100 13.16 27.19 34.57
C GLU A 100 12.52 27.73 33.27
N SER A 101 12.61 26.99 32.17
CA SER A 101 12.05 27.39 30.86
C SER A 101 10.60 26.91 30.62
N TYR A 102 10.15 25.86 31.31
CA TYR A 102 8.78 25.31 31.14
C TYR A 102 7.78 25.80 32.19
N GLY A 103 8.23 26.51 33.23
CA GLY A 103 7.42 26.90 34.39
C GLY A 103 6.98 28.37 34.45
N LYS A 104 7.32 29.23 33.48
CA LYS A 104 6.82 30.61 33.43
C LYS A 104 5.63 30.74 32.48
N SER A 105 4.49 30.21 32.93
CA SER A 105 3.21 30.82 32.61
C SER A 105 2.97 31.95 33.60
N GLN A 106 3.41 33.15 33.25
CA GLN A 106 2.84 34.43 33.72
C GLN A 106 2.67 35.31 32.49
#